data_AF-A0A0R3EA45-F1
#
_entry.id   AF-A0A0R3EA45-F1
#
_cell.length_a   1.000
_cell.length_b   1.000
_cell.length_c   1.000
_cell.angle_alpha   90.00
_cell.angle_beta   90.00
_cell.angle_gamma   90.00
#
_symmetry.space_group_name_H-M   'P 1'
#
loop_
_entity.id
_entity.type
_entity.pdbx_description
1 polymer ?
#
loop_
_entity_poly.entity_id
_entity_poly.type
_entity_poly.pdbx_seq_one_letter_code
_entity_poly.pdbx_strand_id
1 'polypeptide(L)'
;MLGWGRSKKPALPSAEGALGNLFEPLALLSALDKLLPWYLKETDEGRLVYPACNRTLNDADGNVRAIWEHTRLEACRYVMMVPRRDVELLVSAVRQAEMMDAFLRQLPHEETVVDFRGVPFDDYPTAIIAGLNWLDHCAFLAGVDPDKFRRTGRDFRHFVVLAQQWWAIENAGPRCYEMLANRQVPPLMFYLMWQSYTRLAKEIAIAAIYGSSLDRATEQQRQYFRTTLSSQPNQMQAALSALTETTARLKSASDPDDLVRS
;
A
#
# COMPACT_ATOMS: atom_id res chain seq x y z
N MET A 1 7.80 29.41 33.88
CA MET A 1 8.63 28.94 32.76
C MET A 1 9.02 27.50 33.08
N LEU A 2 8.49 26.49 32.38
CA LEU A 2 8.95 25.09 32.40
C LEU A 2 8.15 24.24 31.38
N GLY A 3 8.74 24.07 30.19
CA GLY A 3 8.85 22.78 29.52
C GLY A 3 7.61 22.15 28.85
N TRP A 4 7.06 22.79 27.81
CA TRP A 4 6.31 22.05 26.78
C TRP A 4 7.30 21.31 25.87
N GLY A 5 7.85 20.21 26.37
CA GLY A 5 8.57 19.25 25.55
C GLY A 5 7.56 18.32 24.90
N ARG A 6 7.05 18.66 23.71
CA ARG A 6 6.49 17.64 22.80
C ARG A 6 7.64 16.67 22.53
N SER A 7 7.63 15.54 23.24
CA SER A 7 8.46 14.40 22.89
C SER A 7 8.26 14.15 21.40
N LYS A 8 9.34 14.28 20.61
CA LYS A 8 9.34 13.81 19.22
C LYS A 8 9.08 12.31 19.31
N LYS A 9 7.83 11.92 19.12
CA LYS A 9 7.48 10.51 18.99
C LYS A 9 8.29 9.95 17.83
N PRO A 10 8.88 8.76 17.97
CA PRO A 10 9.51 8.10 16.84
C PRO A 10 8.43 7.90 15.77
N ALA A 11 8.67 8.42 14.57
CA ALA A 11 7.87 8.09 13.40
C ALA A 11 7.92 6.57 13.21
N LEU A 12 6.86 5.94 12.67
CA LEU A 12 6.95 4.54 12.30
C LEU A 12 8.18 4.35 11.40
N PRO A 13 9.05 3.38 11.71
CA PRO A 13 9.98 2.92 10.72
C PRO A 13 9.14 2.29 9.59
N SER A 14 9.38 2.73 8.35
CA SER A 14 8.62 2.21 7.21
C SER A 14 8.80 0.69 7.11
N ALA A 15 7.84 -0.06 6.56
CA ALA A 15 8.01 -1.49 6.24
C ALA A 15 9.30 -1.79 5.48
N GLU A 16 9.74 -0.88 4.63
CA GLU A 16 10.95 -1.00 3.83
C GLU A 16 12.17 -0.35 4.51
N GLY A 17 11.95 0.73 5.26
CA GLY A 17 12.99 1.40 6.05
C GLY A 17 13.40 0.64 7.32
N ALA A 18 12.53 -0.20 7.87
CA ALA A 18 12.75 -0.94 9.12
C ALA A 18 13.69 -2.13 8.94
N LEU A 19 13.68 -2.77 7.76
CA LEU A 19 14.33 -4.08 7.57
C LEU A 19 15.02 -4.27 6.22
N GLY A 20 15.07 -3.25 5.37
CA GLY A 20 15.94 -3.21 4.20
C GLY A 20 15.48 -4.09 3.04
N ASN A 21 15.00 -3.42 1.99
CA ASN A 21 14.72 -3.92 0.64
C ASN A 21 13.44 -4.75 0.42
N LEU A 22 12.56 -4.17 -0.40
CA LEU A 22 11.50 -4.83 -1.18
C LEU A 22 11.92 -6.06 -1.99
N PHE A 23 13.23 -6.29 -2.14
CA PHE A 23 13.78 -7.34 -2.98
C PHE A 23 13.99 -8.67 -2.24
N GLU A 24 13.82 -8.66 -0.91
CA GLU A 24 13.83 -9.86 -0.07
C GLU A 24 12.43 -10.11 0.50
N PRO A 25 11.64 -11.02 -0.09
CA PRO A 25 10.21 -11.14 0.24
C PRO A 25 9.99 -11.66 1.67
N LEU A 26 10.90 -12.53 2.16
CA LEU A 26 10.88 -13.01 3.54
C LEU A 26 11.23 -11.93 4.55
N ALA A 27 12.15 -11.02 4.22
CA ALA A 27 12.49 -9.90 5.09
C ALA A 27 11.29 -8.96 5.25
N LEU A 28 10.57 -8.69 4.16
CA LEU A 28 9.37 -7.86 4.18
C LEU A 28 8.21 -8.52 4.97
N LEU A 29 7.97 -9.82 4.79
CA LEU A 29 7.02 -10.56 5.63
C LEU A 29 7.39 -10.51 7.12
N SER A 30 8.67 -10.69 7.44
CA SER A 30 9.18 -10.59 8.81
C SER A 30 9.05 -9.16 9.38
N ALA A 31 9.07 -8.14 8.52
CA ALA A 31 8.82 -6.76 8.91
C ALA A 31 7.37 -6.54 9.31
N LEU A 32 6.44 -7.11 8.54
CA LEU A 32 5.01 -7.03 8.82
C LEU A 32 4.66 -7.67 10.16
N ASP A 33 5.33 -8.76 10.55
CA ASP A 33 5.14 -9.39 11.86
C ASP A 33 5.43 -8.45 13.04
N LYS A 34 6.29 -7.44 12.84
CA LYS A 34 6.64 -6.45 13.88
C LYS A 34 5.78 -5.19 13.77
N LEU A 35 5.55 -4.73 12.54
CA LEU A 35 4.89 -3.45 12.30
C LEU A 35 3.39 -3.52 12.52
N LEU A 36 2.73 -4.61 12.13
CA LEU A 36 1.29 -4.73 12.28
C LEU A 36 0.84 -4.73 13.73
N PRO A 37 1.42 -5.52 14.66
CA PRO A 37 1.02 -5.46 16.06
C PRO A 37 1.24 -4.08 16.68
N TRP A 38 2.32 -3.40 16.32
CA TRP A 38 2.57 -2.03 16.77
C TRP A 38 1.50 -1.07 16.24
N TYR A 39 1.20 -1.14 14.94
CA TYR A 39 0.21 -0.28 14.30
C TYR A 39 -1.18 -0.46 14.93
N LEU A 40 -1.61 -1.72 15.07
CA LEU A 40 -2.89 -2.07 15.68
C LEU A 40 -2.96 -1.60 17.13
N LYS A 41 -1.86 -1.73 17.88
CA LYS A 41 -1.77 -1.21 19.25
C LYS A 41 -1.97 0.32 19.30
N GLU A 42 -1.32 1.07 18.42
CA GLU A 42 -1.50 2.53 18.37
C GLU A 42 -2.93 2.94 18.01
N THR A 43 -3.61 2.16 17.14
CA THR A 43 -5.03 2.40 16.82
C THR A 43 -5.94 2.04 17.98
N ASP A 44 -5.70 0.91 18.65
CA ASP A 44 -6.50 0.44 19.80
C ASP A 44 -6.41 1.41 20.98
N GLU A 45 -5.24 2.03 21.19
CA GLU A 45 -5.04 3.05 22.22
C GLU A 45 -5.50 4.45 21.79
N GLY A 46 -6.15 4.58 20.63
CA GLY A 46 -6.71 5.83 20.11
C GLY A 46 -5.66 6.87 19.71
N ARG A 47 -4.39 6.47 19.55
CA ARG A 47 -3.29 7.37 19.17
C ARG A 47 -3.24 7.64 17.68
N LEU A 48 -3.78 6.72 16.88
CA LEU A 48 -3.97 6.85 15.44
C LEU A 48 -5.45 6.64 15.11
N VAL A 49 -6.01 7.47 14.23
CA VAL A 49 -7.35 7.25 13.68
C VAL A 49 -7.33 6.00 12.80
N TYR A 50 -8.34 5.15 12.95
CA TYR A 50 -8.55 3.94 12.16
C TYR A 50 -9.95 3.99 11.50
N PRO A 51 -10.11 3.59 10.23
CA PRO A 51 -9.06 3.24 9.27
C PRO A 51 -8.17 4.43 8.89
N ALA A 52 -6.96 4.14 8.41
CA ALA A 52 -5.98 5.17 8.03
C ALA A 52 -6.52 6.16 6.99
N CYS A 53 -7.38 5.70 6.07
CA CYS A 53 -7.98 6.51 5.02
C CYS A 53 -8.92 7.62 5.54
N ASN A 54 -9.34 7.58 6.81
CA ASN A 54 -10.17 8.61 7.43
C ASN A 54 -9.36 9.75 8.07
N ARG A 55 -8.02 9.66 8.07
CA ARG A 55 -7.17 10.71 8.63
C ARG A 55 -7.20 11.96 7.76
N THR A 56 -7.21 13.10 8.43
CA THR A 56 -7.11 14.44 7.87
C THR A 56 -5.75 15.05 8.21
N LEU A 57 -5.41 16.20 7.61
CA LEU A 57 -4.16 16.93 7.91
C LEU A 57 -3.99 17.35 9.37
N ASN A 58 -5.06 17.33 10.16
CA ASN A 58 -5.02 17.69 11.59
C ASN A 58 -4.74 16.49 12.51
N ASP A 59 -4.86 15.27 11.98
CA ASP A 59 -4.66 14.06 12.75
C ASP A 59 -3.18 13.69 12.86
N ALA A 60 -2.84 12.90 13.88
CA ALA A 60 -1.52 12.28 13.94
C ALA A 60 -1.31 11.40 12.70
N ASP A 61 -0.15 11.55 12.05
CA ASP A 61 0.17 10.89 10.79
C ASP A 61 -0.86 11.14 9.67
N GLY A 62 -1.50 12.31 9.72
CA GLY A 62 -2.43 12.84 8.72
C GLY A 62 -1.76 13.35 7.44
N ASN A 63 -0.84 12.59 6.85
CA ASN A 63 -0.17 12.96 5.60
C ASN A 63 -0.20 11.81 4.60
N VAL A 64 -0.05 12.12 3.31
CA VAL A 64 -0.17 11.13 2.22
C VAL A 64 0.73 9.92 2.44
N ARG A 65 2.00 10.13 2.83
CA ARG A 65 2.95 9.03 3.05
C ARG A 65 2.44 8.05 4.11
N ALA A 66 2.11 8.57 5.29
CA ALA A 66 1.71 7.71 6.40
C ALA A 66 0.33 7.07 6.17
N ILE A 67 -0.62 7.79 5.57
CA ILE A 67 -1.91 7.21 5.18
C ILE A 67 -1.71 6.09 4.16
N TRP A 68 -0.86 6.30 3.17
CA TRP A 68 -0.53 5.30 2.14
C TRP A 68 0.06 4.04 2.78
N GLU A 69 1.09 4.20 3.61
CA GLU A 69 1.73 3.09 4.30
C GLU A 69 0.76 2.34 5.22
N HIS A 70 0.03 3.06 6.08
CA HIS A 70 -0.87 2.45 7.04
C HIS A 70 -2.07 1.77 6.37
N THR A 71 -2.62 2.34 5.30
CA THR A 71 -3.70 1.70 4.52
C THR A 71 -3.23 0.38 3.89
N ARG A 72 -1.98 0.34 3.38
CA ARG A 72 -1.36 -0.91 2.90
C ARG A 72 -1.19 -1.93 4.03
N LEU A 73 -0.69 -1.50 5.20
CA LEU A 73 -0.55 -2.37 6.38
C LEU A 73 -1.90 -2.97 6.79
N GLU A 74 -2.96 -2.16 6.84
CA GLU A 74 -4.30 -2.65 7.17
C GLU A 74 -4.80 -3.72 6.21
N ALA A 75 -4.48 -3.63 4.91
CA ALA A 75 -4.78 -4.70 3.96
C ALA A 75 -3.91 -5.94 4.18
N CYS A 76 -2.61 -5.75 4.46
CA CYS A 76 -1.69 -6.86 4.75
C CYS A 76 -2.08 -7.65 6.01
N ARG A 77 -2.84 -7.07 6.94
CA ARG A 77 -3.24 -7.74 8.18
C ARG A 77 -3.92 -9.10 7.95
N TYR A 78 -4.73 -9.23 6.90
CA TYR A 78 -5.46 -10.48 6.62
C TYR A 78 -4.52 -11.63 6.33
N VAL A 79 -3.49 -11.38 5.52
CA VAL A 79 -2.46 -12.38 5.18
C VAL A 79 -1.65 -12.77 6.41
N MET A 80 -1.45 -11.83 7.33
CA MET A 80 -0.69 -12.05 8.56
C MET A 80 -1.51 -12.75 9.65
N MET A 81 -2.83 -12.75 9.54
CA MET A 81 -3.76 -13.47 10.42
C MET A 81 -4.06 -14.90 9.97
N VAL A 82 -3.59 -15.34 8.80
CA VAL A 82 -3.76 -16.72 8.32
C VAL A 82 -3.23 -17.69 9.39
N PRO A 83 -4.02 -18.67 9.87
CA PRO A 83 -3.56 -19.64 10.87
C PRO A 83 -2.51 -20.58 10.26
N ARG A 84 -1.53 -21.01 11.09
CA ARG A 84 -0.48 -21.97 10.69
C ARG A 84 0.23 -21.58 9.38
N ARG A 85 0.52 -20.28 9.21
CA ARG A 85 1.12 -19.66 8.01
C ARG A 85 2.20 -20.54 7.38
N ASP A 86 1.99 -20.92 6.13
CA ASP A 86 2.99 -21.52 5.25
C ASP A 86 3.49 -20.45 4.28
N VAL A 87 4.44 -19.63 4.73
CA VAL A 87 4.93 -18.48 3.96
C VAL A 87 5.57 -18.87 2.64
N GLU A 88 5.98 -20.13 2.47
CA GLU A 88 6.55 -20.62 1.20
C GLU A 88 5.56 -20.51 0.04
N LEU A 89 4.25 -20.65 0.30
CA LEU A 89 3.22 -20.42 -0.71
C LEU A 89 3.31 -19.01 -1.32
N LEU A 90 3.73 -18.03 -0.53
CA LEU A 90 3.79 -16.63 -0.96
C LEU A 90 5.11 -16.27 -1.63
N VAL A 91 6.22 -16.94 -1.29
CA VAL A 91 7.59 -16.49 -1.64
C VAL A 91 8.47 -17.54 -2.32
N SER A 92 8.17 -18.83 -2.19
CA SER A 92 8.99 -19.90 -2.76
C SER A 92 8.64 -20.11 -4.22
N ALA A 93 9.65 -20.09 -5.10
CA ALA A 93 9.50 -20.34 -6.53
C ALA A 93 8.79 -21.69 -6.82
N VAL A 94 9.05 -22.71 -6.00
CA VAL A 94 8.51 -24.07 -6.19
C VAL A 94 7.01 -24.12 -5.93
N ARG A 95 6.50 -23.27 -5.04
CA ARG A 95 5.09 -23.25 -4.63
C ARG A 95 4.21 -22.30 -5.45
N GLN A 96 4.78 -21.50 -6.35
CA GLN A 96 4.03 -20.41 -7.00
C GLN A 96 2.91 -20.89 -7.92
N ALA A 97 3.14 -21.93 -8.73
CA ALA A 97 2.08 -22.48 -9.59
C ALA A 97 0.88 -22.96 -8.76
N GLU A 98 1.16 -23.70 -7.68
CA GLU A 98 0.15 -24.21 -6.74
C GLU A 98 -0.64 -23.07 -6.09
N MET A 99 0.05 -22.04 -5.59
CA MET A 99 -0.58 -20.88 -4.94
C MET A 99 -1.43 -20.05 -5.91
N MET A 100 -0.96 -19.84 -7.15
CA MET A 100 -1.72 -19.12 -8.18
C MET A 100 -2.98 -19.89 -8.59
N ASP A 101 -2.88 -21.21 -8.74
CA ASP A 101 -4.03 -22.07 -9.00
C ASP A 101 -5.04 -22.05 -7.87
N ALA A 102 -4.58 -22.02 -6.61
CA ALA A 102 -5.45 -21.85 -5.45
C ALA A 102 -6.21 -20.52 -5.51
N PHE A 103 -5.47 -19.43 -5.76
CA PHE A 103 -6.04 -18.09 -5.85
C PHE A 103 -7.08 -17.97 -6.97
N LEU A 104 -6.79 -18.52 -8.15
CA LEU A 104 -7.69 -18.46 -9.29
C LEU A 104 -8.93 -19.36 -9.13
N ARG A 105 -8.87 -20.41 -8.31
CA ARG A 105 -10.05 -21.22 -7.97
C ARG A 105 -10.97 -20.54 -6.95
N GLN A 106 -10.43 -19.67 -6.09
CA GLN A 106 -11.22 -18.95 -5.12
C GLN A 106 -12.21 -18.01 -5.84
N LEU A 107 -13.48 -18.12 -5.45
CA LEU A 107 -14.53 -17.24 -5.96
C LEU A 107 -14.35 -15.83 -5.37
N PRO A 108 -14.49 -14.77 -6.17
CA PRO A 108 -14.56 -13.42 -5.63
C PRO A 108 -15.72 -13.30 -4.63
N HIS A 109 -15.47 -12.58 -3.54
CA HIS A 109 -16.47 -12.19 -2.54
C HIS A 109 -16.21 -10.74 -2.14
N GLU A 110 -17.17 -10.10 -1.47
CA GLU A 110 -17.06 -8.69 -1.03
C GLU A 110 -16.78 -8.57 0.47
N GLU A 111 -16.63 -9.70 1.17
CA GLU A 111 -16.43 -9.74 2.62
C GLU A 111 -15.07 -9.13 3.02
N THR A 112 -15.11 -8.28 4.05
CA THR A 112 -13.93 -7.72 4.74
C THR A 112 -13.70 -8.36 6.11
N VAL A 113 -14.63 -9.21 6.58
CA VAL A 113 -14.45 -10.06 7.75
C VAL A 113 -14.38 -11.49 7.23
N VAL A 114 -13.33 -12.22 7.60
CA VAL A 114 -13.08 -13.57 7.06
C VAL A 114 -12.83 -14.56 8.18
N ASP A 115 -13.45 -15.73 8.03
CA ASP A 115 -13.22 -16.89 8.89
C ASP A 115 -12.27 -17.87 8.18
N PHE A 116 -11.08 -18.02 8.76
CA PHE A 116 -10.07 -18.95 8.24
C PHE A 116 -10.37 -20.39 8.62
N ARG A 117 -10.11 -21.31 7.69
CA ARG A 117 -10.37 -22.74 7.85
C ARG A 117 -9.23 -23.49 8.53
N GLY A 118 -8.07 -22.87 8.71
CA GLY A 118 -6.89 -23.53 9.28
C GLY A 118 -5.99 -24.19 8.25
N VAL A 119 -6.24 -23.94 6.96
CA VAL A 119 -5.55 -24.56 5.81
C VAL A 119 -4.93 -23.43 5.00
N PRO A 120 -3.62 -23.16 5.13
CA PRO A 120 -2.96 -22.01 4.48
C PRO A 120 -3.22 -21.90 2.99
N PHE A 121 -3.31 -23.05 2.31
CA PHE A 121 -3.59 -23.14 0.88
C PHE A 121 -4.93 -22.52 0.46
N ASP A 122 -5.96 -22.66 1.30
CA ASP A 122 -7.30 -22.07 1.07
C ASP A 122 -7.41 -20.68 1.72
N ASP A 123 -6.70 -20.48 2.83
CA ASP A 123 -6.78 -19.27 3.65
C ASP A 123 -5.99 -18.10 3.03
N TYR A 124 -4.86 -18.33 2.36
CA TYR A 124 -4.13 -17.25 1.69
C TYR A 124 -4.92 -16.61 0.55
N PRO A 125 -5.55 -17.37 -0.38
CA PRO A 125 -6.46 -16.78 -1.36
C PRO A 125 -7.55 -15.91 -0.74
N THR A 126 -8.21 -16.45 0.29
CA THR A 126 -9.26 -15.76 1.05
C THR A 126 -8.74 -14.47 1.68
N ALA A 127 -7.57 -14.53 2.32
CA ALA A 127 -6.92 -13.37 2.94
C ALA A 127 -6.54 -12.28 1.92
N ILE A 128 -6.01 -12.67 0.76
CA ILE A 128 -5.63 -11.72 -0.29
C ILE A 128 -6.87 -11.00 -0.84
N ILE A 129 -7.96 -11.74 -1.08
CA ILE A 129 -9.24 -11.15 -1.51
C ILE A 129 -9.79 -10.21 -0.43
N ALA A 130 -9.78 -10.62 0.84
CA ALA A 130 -10.22 -9.78 1.95
C ALA A 130 -9.42 -8.46 2.06
N GLY A 131 -8.11 -8.51 1.83
CA GLY A 131 -7.27 -7.31 1.79
C GLY A 131 -7.59 -6.41 0.60
N LEU A 132 -7.92 -6.96 -0.57
CA LEU A 132 -8.40 -6.16 -1.71
C LEU A 132 -9.76 -5.51 -1.41
N ASN A 133 -10.68 -6.26 -0.82
CA ASN A 133 -12.00 -5.76 -0.41
C ASN A 133 -11.87 -4.65 0.64
N TRP A 134 -10.90 -4.78 1.56
CA TRP A 134 -10.59 -3.73 2.53
C TRP A 134 -10.12 -2.44 1.84
N LEU A 135 -9.27 -2.56 0.82
CA LEU A 135 -8.83 -1.41 0.04
C LEU A 135 -9.97 -0.78 -0.75
N ASP A 136 -10.89 -1.59 -1.31
CA ASP A 136 -12.09 -1.07 -1.97
C ASP A 136 -13.01 -0.34 -0.98
N HIS A 137 -13.15 -0.85 0.24
CA HIS A 137 -13.85 -0.15 1.34
C HIS A 137 -13.19 1.19 1.68
N CYS A 138 -11.87 1.22 1.86
CA CYS A 138 -11.12 2.44 2.13
C CYS A 138 -11.19 3.45 0.96
N ALA A 139 -11.19 2.97 -0.29
CA ALA A 139 -11.35 3.82 -1.47
C ALA A 139 -12.73 4.48 -1.52
N PHE A 140 -13.77 3.75 -1.14
CA PHE A 140 -15.12 4.31 -0.98
C PHE A 140 -15.15 5.39 0.10
N LEU A 141 -14.58 5.13 1.29
CA LEU A 141 -14.55 6.10 2.40
C LEU A 141 -13.77 7.37 2.05
N ALA A 142 -12.62 7.24 1.40
CA ALA A 142 -11.79 8.38 0.98
C ALA A 142 -12.35 9.14 -0.24
N GLY A 143 -13.43 8.64 -0.86
CA GLY A 143 -14.04 9.27 -2.04
C GLY A 143 -13.14 9.21 -3.29
N VAL A 144 -12.39 8.12 -3.47
CA VAL A 144 -11.63 7.89 -4.71
C VAL A 144 -12.60 7.87 -5.89
N ASP A 145 -12.17 8.36 -7.06
CA ASP A 145 -12.99 8.26 -8.28
C ASP A 145 -13.28 6.79 -8.63
N PRO A 146 -14.55 6.36 -8.74
CA PRO A 146 -14.94 5.00 -9.10
C PRO A 146 -14.21 4.44 -10.33
N ASP A 147 -13.89 5.26 -11.32
CA ASP A 147 -13.21 4.78 -12.53
C ASP A 147 -11.75 4.37 -12.26
N LYS A 148 -11.13 4.87 -11.17
CA LYS A 148 -9.79 4.48 -10.75
C LYS A 148 -9.74 3.18 -9.95
N PHE A 149 -10.85 2.75 -9.34
CA PHE A 149 -10.85 1.60 -8.41
C PHE A 149 -11.92 0.52 -8.69
N ARG A 150 -12.92 0.74 -9.57
CA ARG A 150 -13.99 -0.23 -9.91
C ARG A 150 -13.53 -1.58 -10.48
N ARG A 151 -12.22 -1.78 -10.68
CA ARG A 151 -11.66 -2.98 -11.30
C ARG A 151 -10.56 -3.65 -10.47
N THR A 152 -10.32 -3.19 -9.24
CA THR A 152 -9.23 -3.67 -8.36
C THR A 152 -9.10 -5.19 -8.33
N GLY A 153 -10.14 -5.92 -7.91
CA GLY A 153 -10.11 -7.38 -7.82
C GLY A 153 -10.00 -8.08 -9.18
N ARG A 154 -10.62 -7.52 -10.22
CA ARG A 154 -10.54 -8.06 -11.59
C ARG A 154 -9.14 -7.92 -12.17
N ASP A 155 -8.53 -6.74 -12.00
CA ASP A 155 -7.19 -6.43 -12.48
C ASP A 155 -6.16 -7.31 -11.75
N PHE A 156 -6.33 -7.50 -10.43
CA PHE A 156 -5.46 -8.39 -9.68
C PHE A 156 -5.54 -9.84 -10.18
N ARG A 157 -6.74 -10.39 -10.39
CA ARG A 157 -6.90 -11.73 -10.98
C ARG A 157 -6.25 -11.82 -12.37
N HIS A 158 -6.36 -10.77 -13.18
CA HIS A 158 -5.68 -10.73 -14.47
C HIS A 158 -4.16 -10.78 -14.32
N PHE A 159 -3.57 -10.03 -13.37
CA PHE A 159 -2.14 -10.11 -13.07
C PHE A 159 -1.72 -11.51 -12.61
N VAL A 160 -2.53 -12.19 -11.80
CA VAL A 160 -2.25 -13.57 -11.39
C VAL A 160 -2.28 -14.54 -12.58
N VAL A 161 -3.19 -14.36 -13.54
CA VAL A 161 -3.18 -15.16 -14.79
C VAL A 161 -1.90 -14.93 -15.61
N LEU A 162 -1.47 -13.68 -15.77
CA LEU A 162 -0.21 -13.37 -16.47
C LEU A 162 1.00 -13.96 -15.74
N ALA A 163 1.00 -13.92 -14.42
CA ALA A 163 2.02 -14.53 -13.59
C ALA A 163 2.04 -16.06 -13.74
N GLN A 164 0.87 -16.71 -13.75
CA GLN A 164 0.76 -18.16 -13.99
C GLN A 164 1.35 -18.55 -15.34
N GLN A 165 1.07 -17.76 -16.40
CA GLN A 165 1.68 -17.95 -17.71
C GLN A 165 3.21 -17.78 -17.67
N TRP A 166 3.71 -16.80 -16.91
CA TRP A 166 5.15 -16.62 -16.71
C TRP A 166 5.80 -17.84 -16.05
N TRP A 167 5.13 -18.46 -15.07
CA TRP A 167 5.60 -19.66 -14.37
C TRP A 167 5.51 -20.94 -15.21
N ALA A 168 4.64 -20.97 -16.22
CA ALA A 168 4.54 -22.07 -17.17
C ALA A 168 5.70 -22.12 -18.19
N ILE A 169 6.51 -21.06 -18.28
CA ILE A 169 7.71 -21.03 -19.14
C ILE A 169 8.80 -21.92 -18.55
N GLU A 170 9.50 -22.67 -19.40
CA GLU A 170 10.66 -23.46 -18.98
C GLU A 170 11.69 -22.61 -18.21
N ASN A 171 12.30 -23.21 -17.19
CA ASN A 171 13.30 -22.56 -16.33
C ASN A 171 12.79 -21.34 -15.54
N ALA A 172 11.48 -21.19 -15.30
CA ALA A 172 10.92 -20.11 -14.48
C ALA A 172 11.53 -20.04 -13.06
N GLY A 173 11.79 -21.18 -12.43
CA GLY A 173 12.44 -21.26 -11.11
C GLY A 173 13.84 -20.63 -11.08
N PRO A 174 14.81 -21.14 -11.86
CA PRO A 174 16.13 -20.52 -12.00
C PRO A 174 16.07 -19.03 -12.36
N ARG A 175 15.20 -18.64 -13.29
CA ARG A 175 15.02 -17.23 -13.68
C ARG A 175 14.52 -16.37 -12.50
N CYS A 176 13.62 -16.90 -11.67
CA CYS A 176 13.17 -16.23 -10.46
C CYS A 176 14.35 -15.97 -9.49
N TYR A 177 15.21 -16.96 -9.26
CA TYR A 177 16.37 -16.78 -8.38
C TYR A 177 17.38 -15.77 -8.94
N GLU A 178 17.62 -15.79 -10.26
CA GLU A 178 18.46 -14.79 -10.93
C GLU A 178 17.88 -13.37 -10.78
N MET A 179 16.57 -13.20 -10.97
CA MET A 179 15.90 -11.93 -10.75
C MET A 179 16.09 -11.43 -9.32
N LEU A 180 15.88 -12.30 -8.31
CA LEU A 180 16.07 -11.93 -6.90
C LEU A 180 17.53 -11.53 -6.62
N ALA A 181 18.50 -12.29 -7.13
CA ALA A 181 19.93 -11.97 -6.98
C ALA A 181 20.29 -10.61 -7.60
N ASN A 182 19.62 -10.24 -8.70
CA ASN A 182 19.78 -8.95 -9.38
C ASN A 182 18.89 -7.83 -8.81
N ARG A 183 18.26 -8.05 -7.64
CA ARG A 183 17.31 -7.09 -7.02
C ARG A 183 16.20 -6.68 -7.97
N GLN A 184 15.64 -7.65 -8.66
CA GLN A 184 14.44 -7.51 -9.49
C GLN A 184 13.26 -8.18 -8.80
N VAL A 185 12.06 -7.86 -9.28
CA VAL A 185 10.80 -8.35 -8.69
C VAL A 185 10.22 -9.45 -9.58
N PRO A 186 10.49 -10.75 -9.30
CA PRO A 186 9.80 -11.85 -9.98
C PRO A 186 8.30 -11.88 -9.63
N PRO A 187 7.46 -12.55 -10.41
CA PRO A 187 6.03 -12.62 -10.14
C PRO A 187 5.70 -13.66 -9.05
N LEU A 188 6.21 -13.43 -7.84
CA LEU A 188 5.79 -14.15 -6.63
C LEU A 188 4.42 -13.62 -6.17
N MET A 189 3.56 -14.49 -5.65
CA MET A 189 2.24 -14.11 -5.13
C MET A 189 2.34 -12.97 -4.12
N PHE A 190 3.34 -13.02 -3.23
CA PHE A 190 3.60 -11.93 -2.29
C PHE A 190 3.85 -10.59 -2.99
N TYR A 191 4.68 -10.56 -4.04
CA TYR A 191 5.01 -9.32 -4.74
C TYR A 191 3.85 -8.78 -5.56
N LEU A 192 3.10 -9.65 -6.22
CA LEU A 192 1.89 -9.25 -6.94
C LEU A 192 0.91 -8.57 -5.98
N MET A 193 0.66 -9.20 -4.81
CA MET A 193 -0.20 -8.66 -3.77
C MET A 193 0.35 -7.33 -3.24
N TRP A 194 1.62 -7.30 -2.82
CA TRP A 194 2.26 -6.13 -2.23
C TRP A 194 2.20 -4.92 -3.16
N GLN A 195 2.57 -5.08 -4.43
CA GLN A 195 2.52 -4.01 -5.42
C GLN A 195 1.10 -3.53 -5.67
N SER A 196 0.14 -4.45 -5.73
CA SER A 196 -1.27 -4.10 -5.92
C SER A 196 -1.80 -3.29 -4.72
N TYR A 197 -1.52 -3.75 -3.50
CA TYR A 197 -1.92 -3.06 -2.28
C TYR A 197 -1.28 -1.68 -2.19
N THR A 198 0.02 -1.59 -2.50
CA THR A 198 0.77 -0.33 -2.52
C THR A 198 0.16 0.64 -3.52
N ARG A 199 -0.09 0.22 -4.76
CA ARG A 199 -0.69 1.08 -5.78
C ARG A 199 -2.08 1.60 -5.38
N LEU A 200 -2.92 0.75 -4.81
CA LEU A 200 -4.28 1.14 -4.40
C LEU A 200 -4.26 2.07 -3.20
N ALA A 201 -3.45 1.74 -2.19
CA ALA A 201 -3.28 2.57 -1.00
C ALA A 201 -2.75 3.98 -1.34
N LYS A 202 -1.98 4.14 -2.42
CA LYS A 202 -1.56 5.43 -2.95
C LYS A 202 -2.75 6.29 -3.37
N GLU A 203 -3.63 5.74 -4.21
CA GLU A 203 -4.80 6.47 -4.72
C GLU A 203 -5.74 6.84 -3.56
N ILE A 204 -5.90 5.95 -2.58
CA ILE A 204 -6.68 6.18 -1.35
C ILE A 204 -6.06 7.32 -0.54
N ALA A 205 -4.75 7.30 -0.31
CA ALA A 205 -4.07 8.32 0.48
C ALA A 205 -4.07 9.70 -0.19
N ILE A 206 -3.92 9.74 -1.51
CA ILE A 206 -4.09 10.95 -2.30
C ILE A 206 -5.52 11.48 -2.13
N ALA A 207 -6.54 10.61 -2.24
CA ALA A 207 -7.92 11.01 -2.10
C ALA A 207 -8.27 11.52 -0.69
N ALA A 208 -7.73 10.88 0.36
CA ALA A 208 -7.93 11.29 1.74
C ALA A 208 -7.42 12.73 2.01
N ILE A 209 -6.33 13.15 1.37
CA ILE A 209 -5.73 14.47 1.59
C ILE A 209 -6.19 15.53 0.58
N TYR A 210 -6.31 15.15 -0.69
CA TYR A 210 -6.57 16.08 -1.79
C TYR A 210 -7.96 15.93 -2.40
N GLY A 211 -8.78 15.02 -1.91
CA GLY A 211 -10.07 14.67 -2.50
C GLY A 211 -9.94 13.82 -3.76
N SER A 212 -11.06 13.54 -4.41
CA SER A 212 -11.18 12.54 -5.49
C SER A 212 -10.24 12.70 -6.69
N SER A 213 -9.65 13.88 -6.90
CA SER A 213 -8.73 14.14 -8.01
C SER A 213 -7.60 15.08 -7.60
N LEU A 214 -6.38 14.53 -7.56
CA LEU A 214 -5.15 15.29 -7.36
C LEU A 214 -5.02 16.43 -8.37
N ASP A 215 -5.33 16.18 -9.65
CA ASP A 215 -5.22 17.20 -10.69
C ASP A 215 -6.17 18.38 -10.45
N ARG A 216 -7.41 18.10 -10.02
CA ARG A 216 -8.36 19.16 -9.66
C ARG A 216 -7.90 19.92 -8.42
N ALA A 217 -7.41 19.21 -7.39
CA ALA A 217 -6.90 19.83 -6.18
C ALA A 217 -5.68 20.73 -6.46
N THR A 218 -4.75 20.26 -7.31
CA THR A 218 -3.59 21.03 -7.75
C THR A 218 -4.01 22.28 -8.53
N GLU A 219 -5.00 22.20 -9.42
CA GLU A 219 -5.47 23.39 -10.14
C GLU A 219 -6.19 24.40 -9.24
N GLN A 220 -7.01 23.92 -8.30
CA GLN A 220 -7.63 24.78 -7.28
C GLN A 220 -6.58 25.51 -6.43
N GLN A 221 -5.55 24.80 -5.98
CA GLN A 221 -4.46 25.36 -5.20
C GLN A 221 -3.63 26.37 -6.01
N ARG A 222 -3.39 26.09 -7.29
CA ARG A 222 -2.74 27.02 -8.23
C ARG A 222 -3.53 28.31 -8.35
N GLN A 223 -4.85 28.24 -8.49
CA GLN A 223 -5.71 29.41 -8.57
C GLN A 223 -5.76 30.20 -7.26
N TYR A 224 -5.75 29.50 -6.12
CA TYR A 224 -5.65 30.13 -4.80
C TYR A 224 -4.34 30.93 -4.64
N PHE A 225 -3.19 30.37 -5.07
CA PHE A 225 -1.92 31.10 -5.03
C PHE A 225 -1.92 32.31 -5.96
N ARG A 226 -2.47 32.19 -7.17
CA ARG A 226 -2.57 33.32 -8.12
C ARG A 226 -3.40 34.49 -7.57
N THR A 227 -4.47 34.18 -6.86
CA THR A 227 -5.35 35.21 -6.28
C THR A 227 -4.73 35.84 -5.02
N THR A 228 -4.26 35.00 -4.08
CA THR A 228 -3.79 35.43 -2.76
C THR A 228 -2.40 36.09 -2.79
N LEU A 229 -1.52 35.63 -3.69
CA LEU A 229 -0.13 36.12 -3.80
C LEU A 229 0.07 37.04 -5.01
N SER A 230 -1.01 37.59 -5.58
CA SER A 230 -0.99 38.49 -6.74
C SER A 230 -0.06 39.70 -6.57
N SER A 231 0.09 40.21 -5.33
CA SER A 231 0.98 41.32 -4.99
C SER A 231 2.42 40.91 -4.67
N GLN A 232 2.74 39.60 -4.67
CA GLN A 232 4.02 39.06 -4.24
C GLN A 232 4.56 38.05 -5.28
N PRO A 233 5.00 38.52 -6.46
CA PRO A 233 5.29 37.66 -7.62
C PRO A 233 6.35 36.60 -7.37
N ASN A 234 7.41 36.93 -6.61
CA ASN A 234 8.46 35.96 -6.27
C ASN A 234 7.95 34.84 -5.36
N GLN A 235 7.10 35.17 -4.38
CA GLN A 235 6.50 34.16 -3.49
C GLN A 235 5.48 33.31 -4.22
N MET A 236 4.67 33.91 -5.10
CA MET A 236 3.74 33.19 -5.97
C MET A 236 4.49 32.19 -6.85
N GLN A 237 5.57 32.61 -7.51
CA GLN A 237 6.36 31.73 -8.36
C GLN A 237 6.97 30.57 -7.58
N ALA A 238 7.54 30.84 -6.39
CA ALA A 238 8.08 29.79 -5.52
C ALA A 238 6.99 28.78 -5.10
N ALA A 239 5.81 29.24 -4.71
CA ALA A 239 4.69 28.38 -4.32
C ALA A 239 4.18 27.51 -5.49
N LEU A 240 4.10 28.08 -6.70
CA LEU A 240 3.70 27.35 -7.91
C LEU A 240 4.73 26.29 -8.33
N SER A 241 6.02 26.61 -8.23
CA SER A 241 7.10 25.65 -8.48
C SER A 241 7.04 24.49 -7.48
N ALA A 242 6.92 24.79 -6.18
CA ALA A 242 6.83 23.77 -5.13
C ALA A 242 5.58 22.88 -5.29
N LEU A 243 4.43 23.45 -5.68
CA LEU A 243 3.21 22.69 -5.96
C LEU A 243 3.39 21.75 -7.15
N THR A 244 4.06 22.21 -8.20
CA THR A 244 4.35 21.40 -9.40
C THR A 244 5.28 20.24 -9.07
N GLU A 245 6.35 20.52 -8.33
CA GLU A 245 7.30 19.50 -7.87
C GLU A 245 6.63 18.46 -6.97
N THR A 246 5.84 18.90 -5.98
CA THR A 246 5.11 18.01 -5.06
C THR A 246 4.13 17.12 -5.83
N THR A 247 3.37 17.69 -6.78
CA THR A 247 2.43 16.92 -7.60
C THR A 247 3.18 15.91 -8.48
N ALA A 248 4.30 16.29 -9.10
CA ALA A 248 5.10 15.41 -9.91
C ALA A 248 5.69 14.25 -9.09
N ARG A 249 6.22 14.55 -7.91
CA ARG A 249 6.76 13.56 -6.96
C ARG A 249 5.69 12.57 -6.51
N LEU A 250 4.50 13.05 -6.15
CA LEU A 250 3.38 12.17 -5.79
C LEU A 250 2.98 11.28 -6.97
N LYS A 251 2.95 11.80 -8.21
CA LYS A 251 2.62 11.01 -9.40
C LYS A 251 3.67 9.92 -9.69
N SER A 252 4.97 10.25 -9.60
CA SER A 252 6.05 9.31 -9.91
C SER A 252 6.36 8.31 -8.80
N ALA A 253 6.04 8.61 -7.54
CA ALA A 253 6.29 7.71 -6.42
C ALA A 253 5.63 6.34 -6.62
N SER A 254 6.39 5.28 -6.45
CA SER A 254 5.90 3.89 -6.51
C SER A 254 5.69 3.30 -5.12
N ASP A 255 6.34 3.88 -4.11
CA ASP A 255 6.28 3.50 -2.71
C ASP A 255 6.19 4.73 -1.78
N PRO A 256 5.57 4.63 -0.57
CA PRO A 256 5.63 5.69 0.44
C PRO A 256 7.02 6.26 0.71
N ASP A 257 8.08 5.45 0.67
CA ASP A 257 9.44 5.91 0.96
C ASP A 257 10.07 6.79 -0.13
N ASP A 258 9.54 6.74 -1.36
CA ASP A 258 9.89 7.67 -2.44
C ASP A 258 9.52 9.13 -2.07
N LEU A 259 8.58 9.30 -1.12
CA LEU A 259 8.17 10.61 -0.60
C LEU A 259 9.10 11.18 0.49
N VAL A 260 10.08 10.40 0.97
CA VAL A 260 11.09 10.85 1.95
C VAL A 260 12.42 11.17 1.29
N ARG A 261 12.81 10.40 0.26
CA ARG A 261 14.11 10.55 -0.44
C ARG A 261 14.16 11.87 -1.24
N SER A 262 14.71 12.92 -0.62
CA SER A 262 15.14 14.18 -1.23
C SER A 262 16.27 14.76 -0.41
#